data_AF-A0A699SVP2-F1
#
_entry.id   AF-A0A699SVP2-F1
#
_cell.length_a   1.000
_cell.length_b   1.000
_cell.length_c   1.000
_cell.angle_alpha   90.00
_cell.angle_beta   90.00
_cell.angle_gamma   90.00
#
_symmetry.space_group_name_H-M   'P 1'
#
loop_
_entity.id
_entity.type
_entity.pdbx_description
1 polymer ?
#
loop_
_entity_poly.entity_id
_entity_poly.type
_entity_poly.pdbx_seq_one_letter_code
_entity_poly.pdbx_strand_id
1 'polypeptide(L)'
;MPFGLTNVPAVFMDLMNRVCKPYLDKCVIVFIDDILIYSKDEKKHEEHLKAILELLKKKELYAKLSKCEFWIPKVQFLGHVIDSQ
;
A
#
# COMPACT_ATOMS: atom_id res chain seq x y z
N MET A 1 15.11 9.55 -2.58
CA MET A 1 16.16 9.12 -1.63
C MET A 1 17.14 8.23 -2.39
N PRO A 2 18.47 8.40 -2.28
CA PRO A 2 19.41 7.55 -3.01
C PRO A 2 19.45 6.13 -2.41
N PHE A 3 19.66 5.13 -3.28
CA PHE A 3 19.83 3.74 -2.85
C PHE A 3 21.14 3.56 -2.08
N GLY A 4 21.18 2.58 -1.17
CA GLY A 4 22.40 2.19 -0.45
C GLY A 4 22.62 2.87 0.90
N LEU A 5 21.77 3.82 1.31
CA LEU A 5 21.81 4.34 2.68
C LEU A 5 21.08 3.39 3.65
N THR A 6 21.74 3.02 4.75
CA THR A 6 21.23 2.07 5.76
C THR A 6 19.87 2.46 6.34
N ASN A 7 19.60 3.76 6.43
CA ASN A 7 18.38 4.28 7.07
C ASN A 7 17.20 4.45 6.10
N VAL A 8 17.39 4.23 4.79
CA VAL A 8 16.32 4.43 3.79
C VAL A 8 15.04 3.65 4.15
N PRO A 9 15.11 2.36 4.50
CA PRO A 9 13.89 1.60 4.79
C PRO A 9 13.12 2.17 5.99
N ALA A 10 13.83 2.53 7.07
CA ALA A 10 13.21 3.07 8.28
C ALA A 10 12.56 4.44 8.04
N VAL A 11 13.25 5.33 7.32
CA VAL A 11 12.71 6.66 6.99
C VAL A 11 11.52 6.56 6.04
N PHE A 12 11.59 5.67 5.05
CA PHE A 12 10.49 5.47 4.12
C PHE A 12 9.28 4.86 4.82
N MET A 13 9.50 3.91 5.73
CA MET A 13 8.43 3.33 6.54
C MET A 13 7.76 4.37 7.45
N ASP A 14 8.52 5.27 8.12
CA ASP A 14 7.93 6.37 8.89
C ASP A 14 7.08 7.30 8.02
N LEU A 15 7.58 7.66 6.83
CA LEU A 15 6.85 8.47 5.88
C LEU A 15 5.53 7.81 5.47
N MET A 16 5.59 6.54 5.03
CA MET A 16 4.42 5.78 4.61
C MET A 16 3.41 5.63 5.74
N ASN A 17 3.88 5.36 6.96
CA ASN A 17 3.02 5.28 8.13
C ASN A 17 2.30 6.60 8.41
N ARG A 18 2.99 7.74 8.27
CA ARG A 18 2.40 9.07 8.50
C ARG A 18 1.43 9.48 7.41
N VAL A 19 1.73 9.16 6.15
CA VAL A 19 0.85 9.42 5.00
C VAL A 19 -0.41 8.57 5.10
N CYS A 20 -0.26 7.25 5.23
CA CYS A 20 -1.37 6.30 5.23
C CYS A 20 -2.10 6.22 6.57
N LYS A 21 -1.65 6.93 7.63
CA LYS A 21 -2.24 6.91 8.99
C LYS A 21 -3.77 6.90 9.05
N PRO A 22 -4.52 7.64 8.22
CA PRO A 22 -5.99 7.60 8.26
C PRO A 22 -6.60 6.23 7.91
N TYR A 23 -5.88 5.41 7.12
CA TYR A 23 -6.31 4.14 6.53
C TYR A 23 -5.52 2.92 7.02
N LEU A 24 -4.39 3.12 7.71
CA LEU A 24 -3.61 2.06 8.35
C LEU A 24 -4.50 1.20 9.26
N ASP A 25 -4.30 -0.11 9.18
CA ASP A 25 -4.99 -1.16 9.96
C ASP A 25 -6.53 -1.20 9.78
N LYS A 26 -7.08 -0.34 8.91
CA LYS A 26 -8.50 -0.33 8.56
C LYS A 26 -8.75 -1.01 7.23
N CYS A 27 -8.00 -0.60 6.20
CA CYS A 27 -8.09 -1.14 4.85
C CYS A 27 -6.75 -1.15 4.11
N VAL A 28 -5.67 -0.71 4.77
CA VAL A 28 -4.32 -0.68 4.19
C VAL A 28 -3.29 -1.23 5.17
N ILE A 29 -2.40 -2.06 4.64
CA ILE A 29 -1.14 -2.46 5.27
C ILE A 29 -0.01 -1.87 4.42
N VAL A 30 0.97 -1.23 5.06
CA VAL A 30 2.17 -0.70 4.39
C VAL A 30 3.41 -1.41 4.91
N PHE A 31 4.33 -1.75 4.01
CA PHE A 31 5.63 -2.27 4.35
C PHE A 31 6.68 -1.74 3.40
N ILE A 32 7.51 -0.82 3.89
CA ILE A 32 8.51 -0.11 3.07
C ILE A 32 7.83 0.43 1.80
N ASP A 33 8.10 -0.14 0.62
CA ASP A 33 7.58 0.27 -0.68
C ASP A 33 6.31 -0.47 -1.13
N ASP A 34 5.90 -1.52 -0.42
CA ASP A 34 4.71 -2.30 -0.72
C ASP A 34 3.48 -1.79 0.04
N ILE A 35 2.37 -1.62 -0.68
CA ILE A 35 1.08 -1.20 -0.13
C ILE A 35 0.06 -2.27 -0.48
N LEU A 36 -0.50 -2.90 0.54
CA LEU A 36 -1.61 -3.83 0.40
C LEU A 36 -2.90 -3.13 0.79
N ILE A 37 -3.89 -3.17 -0.11
CA ILE A 37 -5.23 -2.66 0.14
C ILE A 37 -6.17 -3.86 0.23
N TYR A 38 -6.96 -3.97 1.28
CA TYR A 38 -7.90 -5.08 1.48
C TYR A 38 -9.29 -4.56 1.83
N SER A 39 -10.32 -5.29 1.41
CA SER A 39 -11.72 -4.92 1.59
C SER A 39 -12.62 -6.14 1.48
N LYS A 40 -13.80 -6.08 2.13
CA LYS A 40 -14.77 -7.19 2.10
C LYS A 40 -15.59 -7.27 0.82
N ASP A 41 -15.85 -6.11 0.20
CA ASP A 41 -16.74 -5.97 -0.95
C ASP A 41 -15.99 -5.23 -2.08
N GLU A 42 -16.24 -5.59 -3.34
CA GLU A 42 -15.59 -4.96 -4.50
C GLU A 42 -15.86 -3.45 -4.57
N LYS A 43 -17.11 -3.03 -4.28
CA LYS A 43 -17.47 -1.61 -4.25
C LYS A 43 -16.66 -0.82 -3.22
N LYS A 44 -16.52 -1.36 -2.00
CA LYS A 44 -15.68 -0.74 -0.96
C LYS A 44 -14.21 -0.76 -1.34
N HIS A 45 -13.76 -1.81 -2.02
CA HIS A 45 -12.39 -1.88 -2.49
C HIS A 45 -12.09 -0.80 -3.53
N GLU A 46 -13.03 -0.51 -4.44
CA GLU A 46 -12.90 0.59 -5.40
C GLU A 46 -12.77 1.95 -4.69
N GLU A 47 -13.63 2.19 -3.70
CA GLU A 47 -13.59 3.41 -2.88
C GLU A 47 -12.27 3.55 -2.12
N HIS A 48 -11.79 2.48 -1.48
CA HIS A 48 -10.52 2.47 -0.78
C HIS A 48 -9.34 2.67 -1.73
N LEU A 49 -9.32 1.96 -2.87
CA LEU A 49 -8.28 2.09 -3.87
C LEU A 49 -8.18 3.53 -4.37
N LYS A 50 -9.31 4.14 -4.71
CA LYS A 50 -9.36 5.54 -5.15
C LYS A 50 -8.86 6.49 -4.08
N ALA A 51 -9.29 6.32 -2.82
CA ALA A 51 -8.86 7.15 -1.71
C ALA A 51 -7.34 7.08 -1.48
N ILE A 52 -6.76 5.88 -1.56
CA ILE A 52 -5.31 5.67 -1.39
C ILE A 52 -4.52 6.26 -2.56
N LEU A 53 -4.96 6.03 -3.80
CA LEU A 53 -4.30 6.62 -4.97
C LEU A 53 -4.35 8.16 -4.95
N GLU A 54 -5.48 8.75 -4.53
CA GLU A 54 -5.58 10.20 -4.35
C GLU A 54 -4.67 10.72 -3.23
N LEU A 55 -4.57 9.99 -2.12
CA LEU A 55 -3.67 10.31 -1.01
C LEU A 55 -2.20 10.28 -1.44
N LEU A 56 -1.79 9.23 -2.15
CA LEU A 56 -0.43 9.09 -2.69
C LEU A 56 -0.13 10.24 -3.65
N LYS A 57 -1.05 10.55 -4.56
CA LYS A 57 -0.92 11.68 -5.49
C LYS A 57 -0.76 13.03 -4.78
N LYS A 58 -1.53 13.29 -3.73
CA LYS A 58 -1.41 14.52 -2.91
C LYS A 58 -0.06 14.65 -2.19
N LYS A 59 0.61 13.53 -1.95
CA LYS A 59 1.92 13.47 -1.29
C LYS A 59 3.08 13.26 -2.29
N GLU A 60 2.80 13.36 -3.58
CA GLU A 60 3.78 13.15 -4.66
C GLU A 60 4.48 11.78 -4.58
N LEU A 61 3.74 10.78 -4.07
CA LEU A 61 4.14 9.38 -4.07
C LEU A 61 3.47 8.66 -5.24
N TYR A 62 4.24 7.84 -5.94
CA TYR A 62 3.79 7.19 -7.18
C TYR A 62 4.03 5.69 -7.10
N ALA A 63 2.96 4.92 -7.36
CA ALA A 63 3.07 3.48 -7.51
C ALA A 63 3.58 3.14 -8.91
N LYS A 64 4.43 2.11 -9.01
CA LYS A 64 4.90 1.60 -10.29
C LYS A 64 3.85 0.65 -10.86
N LEU A 65 3.07 1.12 -11.84
CA LEU A 65 1.94 0.35 -12.41
C LEU A 65 2.33 -1.07 -12.86
N SER A 66 3.52 -1.27 -13.41
CA SER A 66 4.01 -2.59 -13.84
C SER A 66 4.25 -3.59 -12.71
N LYS A 67 4.20 -3.15 -11.45
CA LYS A 67 4.32 -3.97 -10.24
C LYS A 67 3.01 -4.02 -9.44
N CYS A 68 1.96 -3.32 -9.88
CA CYS A 68 0.69 -3.30 -9.18
C CYS A 68 -0.19 -4.45 -9.67
N GLU A 69 -0.80 -5.15 -8.72
CA GLU A 69 -1.81 -6.17 -8.98
C GLU A 69 -3.14 -5.68 -8.39
N PHE A 70 -4.22 -5.76 -9.17
CA PHE A 70 -5.54 -5.27 -8.77
C PHE A 70 -6.57 -6.39 -8.89
N TRP A 71 -7.59 -6.35 -8.03
CA TRP A 71 -8.75 -7.26 -8.09
C TRP A 71 -8.40 -8.75 -8.01
N ILE A 72 -7.35 -9.08 -7.26
CA ILE A 72 -6.93 -10.47 -7.05
C ILE A 72 -7.52 -11.03 -5.76
N PRO A 73 -8.12 -12.24 -5.79
CA PRO A 73 -8.66 -12.89 -4.60
C PRO A 73 -7.57 -13.45 -3.68
N LYS A 74 -6.35 -13.66 -4.24
CA LYS A 74 -5.17 -14.12 -3.52
C LYS A 74 -3.98 -13.27 -3.91
N VAL A 75 -3.22 -12.81 -2.93
CA VAL A 75 -2.02 -11.98 -3.15
C VAL A 75 -0.86 -12.51 -2.34
N GLN A 76 0.32 -12.52 -2.94
CA GLN A 76 1.56 -12.78 -2.22
C GLN A 76 2.09 -11.46 -1.66
N PHE A 77 2.14 -11.34 -0.34
CA PHE A 77 2.60 -10.14 0.36
C PHE A 77 3.61 -10.53 1.45
N LEU A 78 4.83 -9.99 1.37
CA LEU A 78 5.93 -10.25 2.31
C LEU A 78 6.25 -11.74 2.53
N GLY A 79 6.12 -12.55 1.47
CA GLY A 79 6.37 -14.00 1.55
C GLY A 79 5.20 -14.81 2.12
N HIS A 80 4.08 -14.17 2.45
CA HIS A 80 2.84 -14.82 2.85
C HIS A 80 1.80 -14.76 1.72
N VAL A 81 0.94 -15.76 1.63
CA VAL A 81 -0.23 -15.74 0.74
C VAL A 81 -1.43 -15.30 1.56
N ILE A 82 -2.05 -14.20 1.15
CA ILE A 82 -3.28 -13.68 1.75
C ILE A 82 -4.42 -14.09 0.81
N ASP A 83 -5.40 -14.78 1.38
CA ASP A 83 -6.59 -15.30 0.70
C ASP A 83 -7.84 -14.62 1.25
N SER A 84 -8.91 -14.61 0.45
CA SER A 84 -10.23 -14.11 0.85
C SER A 84 -11.10 -15.14 1.58
N GLN A 85 -10.61 -16.39 1.73
CA GLN A 85 -11.27 -17.49 2.44
C GLN A 85 -11.09 -17.47 3.95
#